data_AF-A0A831K7T3-F1
#
_entry.id   AF-A0A831K7T3-F1
#
_cell.length_a   1.000
_cell.length_b   1.000
_cell.length_c   1.000
_cell.angle_alpha   90.00
_cell.angle_beta   90.00
_cell.angle_gamma   90.00
#
_symmetry.space_group_name_H-M   'P 1'
#
loop_
_entity.id
_entity.type
_entity.pdbx_description
1 polymer ?
#
loop_
_entity_poly.entity_id
_entity_poly.type
_entity_poly.pdbx_seq_one_letter_code
_entity_poly.pdbx_strand_id
1 'polypeptide(L)'
;MMSSALDFLDDKYICPHCHQEMTLCDAPPVHVGDGLGWGCEYLFICLNDECKLFVNGWKYIENQYGHMGSYRYMRMPNSNESYNMMVG
;
A
#
# COMPACT_ATOMS: atom_id res chain seq x y z
N MET A 1 -3.36 22.73 -0.45
CA MET A 1 -2.24 22.72 0.49
C MET A 1 -1.29 21.66 -0.01
N MET A 2 -0.03 22.00 -0.34
CA MET A 2 0.97 20.98 -0.64
C MET A 2 1.33 20.33 0.70
N SER A 3 0.88 19.10 0.93
CA SER A 3 1.34 18.33 2.09
C SER A 3 2.81 18.00 1.86
N SER A 4 3.65 18.27 2.84
CA SER A 4 5.05 17.86 2.75
C SER A 4 5.22 16.51 3.42
N ALA A 5 6.17 15.68 2.96
CA ALA A 5 6.51 14.44 3.66
C ALA A 5 6.87 14.66 5.15
N LEU A 6 7.31 15.88 5.50
CA LEU A 6 7.62 16.28 6.87
C LEU A 6 6.39 16.17 7.80
N ASP A 7 5.19 16.37 7.26
CA ASP A 7 3.94 16.35 8.03
C ASP A 7 3.63 14.95 8.59
N PHE A 8 4.29 13.91 8.06
CA PHE A 8 4.04 12.50 8.39
C PHE A 8 5.27 11.80 9.01
N LEU A 9 6.33 12.53 9.34
CA LEU A 9 7.58 11.92 9.82
C LEU A 9 7.43 11.18 11.15
N ASP A 10 6.57 11.67 12.04
CA ASP A 10 6.34 11.09 13.36
C ASP A 10 5.25 10.00 13.36
N ASP A 11 4.53 9.84 12.25
CA ASP A 11 3.44 8.88 12.12
C ASP A 11 3.98 7.45 11.95
N LYS A 12 3.53 6.55 12.84
CA LYS A 12 3.91 5.14 12.83
C LYS A 12 2.70 4.25 12.68
N TYR A 13 2.67 3.51 11.57
CA TYR A 13 1.63 2.53 11.30
C TYR A 13 2.18 1.12 11.25
N ILE A 14 1.42 0.18 11.79
CA ILE A 14 1.77 -1.23 11.85
C ILE A 14 0.90 -2.01 10.87
N CYS A 15 1.53 -2.83 10.04
CA CYS A 15 0.81 -3.70 9.12
C CYS A 15 0.00 -4.76 9.89
N PRO A 16 -1.31 -4.93 9.64
CA PRO A 16 -2.15 -5.90 10.36
C PRO A 16 -1.84 -7.36 9.98
N HIS A 17 -1.06 -7.60 8.93
CA HIS A 17 -0.76 -8.95 8.43
C HIS A 17 0.57 -9.51 8.93
N CYS A 18 1.54 -8.64 9.24
CA CYS A 18 2.88 -9.05 9.66
C CYS A 18 3.40 -8.33 10.91
N HIS A 19 2.67 -7.34 11.42
CA HIS A 19 3.01 -6.55 12.61
C HIS A 19 4.33 -5.78 12.51
N GLN A 20 4.83 -5.53 11.29
CA GLN A 20 5.98 -4.67 11.03
C GLN A 20 5.54 -3.23 10.76
N GLU A 21 6.42 -2.28 11.07
CA GLU A 21 6.25 -0.87 10.75
C GLU A 21 6.16 -0.66 9.23
N MET A 22 5.24 0.21 8.81
CA MET A 22 4.98 0.53 7.41
C MET A 22 5.86 1.70 6.96
N THR A 23 6.15 1.75 5.66
CA THR A 23 7.01 2.79 5.06
C THR A 23 6.15 3.88 4.43
N LEU A 24 6.45 5.15 4.70
CA LEU A 24 5.89 6.29 3.97
C LEU A 24 6.52 6.32 2.56
N CYS A 25 5.67 6.24 1.55
CA CYS A 25 6.06 6.24 0.15
C CYS A 25 5.30 7.33 -0.61
N ASP A 26 5.90 7.88 -1.66
CA ASP A 26 5.16 8.68 -2.63
C ASP A 26 4.05 7.83 -3.25
N ALA A 27 2.87 8.43 -3.42
CA ALA A 27 1.80 7.81 -4.18
C ALA A 27 2.30 7.54 -5.62
N PRO A 28 1.97 6.39 -6.22
CA PRO A 28 2.40 6.09 -7.58
C PRO A 28 1.96 7.20 -8.54
N PRO A 29 2.83 7.63 -9.49
CA PRO A 29 2.50 8.70 -10.44
C PRO A 29 1.40 8.30 -11.44
N VAL A 30 1.02 7.02 -11.43
CA VAL A 30 -0.03 6.46 -12.28
C VAL A 30 -1.38 6.71 -11.62
N HIS A 31 -2.25 7.41 -12.34
CA HIS A 31 -3.64 7.62 -11.95
C HIS A 31 -4.47 6.46 -12.50
N VAL A 32 -5.16 5.72 -11.62
CA VAL A 32 -6.05 4.61 -12.00
C VAL A 32 -7.50 5.06 -11.79
N GLY A 33 -8.37 4.94 -12.80
CA GLY A 33 -9.80 5.27 -12.70
C GLY A 33 -10.21 6.58 -13.39
N ASP A 34 -11.06 7.36 -12.73
CA ASP A 34 -11.71 8.59 -13.24
C ASP A 34 -10.80 9.84 -13.31
N GLY A 35 -9.51 9.67 -13.01
CA GLY A 35 -8.51 10.73 -13.04
C GLY A 35 -8.26 11.42 -11.69
N LEU A 36 -8.92 10.99 -10.60
CA LEU A 36 -8.72 11.58 -9.27
C LEU A 36 -7.47 11.07 -8.53
N GLY A 37 -6.81 10.02 -9.04
CA GLY A 37 -5.57 9.49 -8.48
C GLY A 37 -5.77 8.75 -7.14
N TRP A 38 -4.75 8.78 -6.29
CA TRP A 38 -4.72 8.05 -5.01
C TRP A 38 -5.37 8.82 -3.84
N GLY A 39 -5.93 10.01 -4.09
CA GLY A 39 -6.53 10.87 -3.07
C GLY A 39 -5.53 11.56 -2.12
N CYS A 40 -4.25 11.20 -2.18
CA CYS A 40 -3.16 11.76 -1.39
C CYS A 40 -1.82 11.65 -2.13
N GLU A 41 -0.84 12.47 -1.73
CA GLU A 41 0.52 12.47 -2.31
C GLU A 41 1.42 11.39 -1.72
N TYR A 42 1.11 10.89 -0.53
CA TYR A 42 1.89 9.87 0.17
C TYR A 42 0.99 8.76 0.70
N LEU A 43 1.53 7.55 0.76
CA LEU A 43 0.87 6.35 1.28
C LEU A 43 1.80 5.64 2.25
N PHE A 44 1.26 5.09 3.33
CA PHE A 44 1.98 4.11 4.12
C PHE A 44 1.82 2.73 3.50
N ILE A 45 2.91 2.03 3.19
CA ILE A 45 2.90 0.75 2.49
C ILE A 45 3.68 -0.30 3.30
N CYS A 46 3.13 -1.51 3.42
CA CYS A 46 3.83 -2.66 3.96
C CYS A 46 4.85 -3.21 2.94
N LEU A 47 6.13 -2.86 3.12
CA LEU A 47 7.24 -3.33 2.27
C LEU A 47 7.94 -4.60 2.78
N ASN A 48 7.41 -5.26 3.81
CA ASN A 48 7.93 -6.54 4.27
C ASN A 48 7.60 -7.67 3.26
N ASP A 49 8.63 -8.25 2.64
CA ASP A 49 8.51 -9.35 1.66
C ASP A 49 8.13 -10.69 2.29
N GLU A 50 8.22 -10.81 3.62
CA GLU A 50 7.73 -11.98 4.36
C GLU A 50 6.29 -11.79 4.85
N CYS A 51 5.64 -10.67 4.49
CA CYS A 51 4.27 -10.41 4.89
C CYS A 51 3.33 -11.49 4.33
N LYS A 52 2.50 -12.08 5.20
CA LYS A 52 1.54 -13.13 4.82
C LYS A 52 0.61 -12.72 3.68
N LEU A 53 0.18 -11.45 3.64
CA LEU A 53 -0.63 -10.93 2.53
C LEU A 53 0.14 -11.01 1.20
N PHE A 54 1.41 -10.61 1.22
CA PHE A 54 2.25 -10.58 0.03
C PHE A 54 2.69 -11.98 -0.41
N VAL A 55 3.15 -12.82 0.51
CA VAL A 55 3.59 -14.18 0.15
C VAL A 55 2.41 -15.02 -0.37
N ASN A 56 1.25 -14.96 0.30
CA ASN A 56 0.09 -15.75 -0.11
C ASN A 56 -0.60 -15.17 -1.35
N GLY A 57 -0.46 -13.86 -1.60
CA GLY A 57 -1.05 -13.19 -2.75
C GLY A 57 -0.57 -13.76 -4.08
N TRP A 58 0.73 -14.06 -4.22
CA TRP A 58 1.31 -14.69 -5.41
C TRP A 58 0.56 -15.94 -5.83
N LYS A 59 0.44 -16.89 -4.88
CA LYS A 59 -0.26 -18.15 -5.12
C LYS A 59 -1.77 -17.94 -5.35
N TYR A 60 -2.39 -16.99 -4.66
CA TYR A 60 -3.82 -16.72 -4.83
C TYR A 60 -4.12 -16.17 -6.22
N ILE A 61 -3.39 -15.15 -6.67
CA ILE A 61 -3.60 -14.53 -7.98
C ILE A 61 -3.31 -15.52 -9.11
N GLU A 62 -2.23 -16.28 -9.01
CA GLU A 62 -1.90 -17.31 -10.00
C GLU A 62 -3.02 -18.35 -10.12
N ASN A 63 -3.54 -18.86 -9.00
CA ASN A 63 -4.58 -19.89 -9.03
C ASN A 63 -5.96 -19.36 -9.47
N GLN A 64 -6.30 -18.12 -9.14
CA GLN A 64 -7.62 -17.55 -9.46
C GLN A 64 -7.67 -16.93 -10.85
N TYR A 65 -6.57 -16.33 -11.30
CA TYR A 65 -6.56 -15.49 -12.49
C TYR A 65 -5.50 -15.90 -13.52
N GLY A 66 -4.61 -16.85 -13.23
CA GLY A 66 -3.56 -17.28 -14.15
C GLY A 66 -2.51 -16.20 -14.44
N HIS A 67 -2.38 -15.21 -13.55
CA HIS A 67 -1.45 -14.10 -13.66
C HIS A 67 -0.42 -14.12 -12.53
N MET A 68 0.76 -13.58 -12.79
CA MET A 68 1.75 -13.31 -11.74
C MET A 68 1.39 -11.97 -11.09
N GLY A 69 1.12 -11.99 -9.79
CA GLY A 69 0.85 -10.79 -9.02
C GLY A 69 0.53 -11.11 -7.57
N SER A 70 0.59 -10.11 -6.71
CA SER A 70 0.31 -10.22 -5.29
C SER A 70 -0.34 -8.94 -4.77
N TYR A 71 -0.44 -8.79 -3.46
CA TYR A 71 -0.97 -7.63 -2.79
C TYR A 71 0.00 -7.09 -1.73
N ARG A 72 0.04 -5.78 -1.58
CA ARG A 72 0.61 -5.10 -0.41
C ARG A 72 -0.46 -4.29 0.31
N TYR A 73 -0.41 -4.31 1.63
CA TYR A 73 -1.30 -3.51 2.46
C TYR A 73 -0.83 -2.06 2.43
N MET A 74 -1.77 -1.14 2.17
CA MET A 74 -1.53 0.29 2.19
C MET A 74 -2.57 1.03 3.03
N ARG A 75 -2.18 2.20 3.53
CA ARG A 75 -3.02 3.09 4.33
C ARG A 75 -2.78 4.54 3.93
N MET A 76 -3.86 5.33 3.88
CA MET A 76 -3.75 6.76 3.64
C MET A 76 -3.34 7.51 4.92
N PRO A 77 -2.50 8.55 4.79
CA PRO A 77 -2.20 9.46 5.90
C PRO A 77 -3.48 10.19 6.35
N ASN A 78 -3.53 10.61 7.61
CA ASN A 78 -4.65 11.37 8.20
C ASN A 78 -6.04 10.70 8.16
N SER A 79 -6.16 9.44 7.73
CA SER A 79 -7.41 8.70 7.73
C SER A 79 -7.23 7.27 8.23
N ASN A 80 -8.35 6.58 8.45
CA ASN A 80 -8.39 5.14 8.74
C ASN A 80 -8.61 4.30 7.47
N GLU A 81 -8.59 4.93 6.29
CA GLU A 81 -8.80 4.23 5.03
C GLU A 81 -7.56 3.43 4.67
N SER A 82 -7.78 2.17 4.31
CA SER A 82 -6.73 1.22 3.97
C SER A 82 -7.22 0.25 2.92
N TYR A 83 -6.28 -0.23 2.12
CA TYR A 83 -6.56 -1.04 0.93
C TYR A 83 -5.45 -2.06 0.70
N ASN A 84 -5.78 -3.10 -0.05
CA ASN A 84 -4.79 -4.03 -0.58
C ASN A 84 -4.48 -3.61 -2.02
N MET A 85 -3.30 -3.05 -2.24
CA MET A 85 -2.83 -2.66 -3.56
C MET A 85 -2.25 -3.87 -4.27
N MET A 86 -2.70 -4.15 -5.48
CA MET A 86 -2.12 -5.20 -6.32
C MET A 86 -0.72 -4.78 -6.78
N VAL A 87 0.22 -5.72 -6.72
CA VAL A 87 1.61 -5.55 -7.18
C VAL A 87 1.97 -6.69 -8.11
N GLY A 88 2.76 -6.40 -9.16
CA GLY A 88 3.25 -7.38 -10.13
C GLY A 88 4.71 -7.72 -9.91
#